data_AF-A0A7C6SBF1-F1
#
_entry.id   AF-A0A7C6SBF1-F1
#
_cell.length_a   1.000
_cell.length_b   1.000
_cell.length_c   1.000
_cell.angle_alpha   90.00
_cell.angle_beta   90.00
_cell.angle_gamma   90.00
#
_symmetry.space_group_name_H-M   'P 1'
#
loop_
_entity.id
_entity.type
_entity.pdbx_description
1 polymer ?
#
loop_
_entity_poly.entity_id
_entity_poly.type
_entity_poly.pdbx_seq_one_letter_code
_entity_poly.pdbx_strand_id
1 'polypeptide(L)'
;MPAWWESLSTFQQIMFAIAVPATLILFIFLILMIIGIDGSDAFAGDLDVDLDISDIDSINVEPITDISGLRILTIRGALTFLSIGAWMAYILDNYLQSWLAGLIGIISGAVAAFLVALAFKASLRLENEGNI
;
A
#
# COMPACT_ATOMS: atom_id res chain seq x y z
N MET A 1 -7.61 30.79 13.13
CA MET A 1 -6.34 30.04 13.02
C MET A 1 -6.32 29.46 11.62
N PRO A 2 -5.43 29.90 10.71
CA PRO A 2 -5.34 29.25 9.40
C PRO A 2 -5.15 27.76 9.66
N ALA A 3 -6.00 26.94 9.04
CA ALA A 3 -5.92 25.50 9.21
C ALA A 3 -4.51 25.06 8.79
N TRP A 4 -3.91 24.08 9.46
CA TRP A 4 -2.55 23.59 9.14
C TRP A 4 -2.35 23.30 7.63
N TRP A 5 -3.46 23.05 6.95
CA TRP A 5 -3.59 22.64 5.57
C TRP A 5 -3.30 23.80 4.63
N GLU A 6 -3.72 25.00 5.01
CA GLU A 6 -3.50 26.24 4.26
C GLU A 6 -2.04 26.70 4.35
N SER A 7 -1.27 26.23 5.34
CA SER A 7 0.17 26.49 5.44
C SER A 7 1.05 25.57 4.60
N LEU A 8 0.48 24.48 4.06
CA LEU A 8 1.22 23.52 3.23
C LEU A 8 1.27 23.96 1.78
N SER A 9 2.35 23.57 1.09
CA SER A 9 2.45 23.73 -0.36
C SER A 9 1.40 22.87 -1.08
N THR A 10 1.00 23.25 -2.29
CA THR A 10 0.09 22.43 -3.11
C THR A 10 0.65 21.03 -3.35
N PHE A 11 1.98 20.90 -3.47
CA PHE A 11 2.65 19.60 -3.61
C PHE A 11 2.51 18.75 -2.33
N GLN A 12 2.75 19.34 -1.16
CA GLN A 12 2.56 18.67 0.13
C GLN A 12 1.12 18.21 0.34
N GLN A 13 0.14 19.05 -0.02
CA GLN A 13 -1.28 18.69 0.07
C GLN A 13 -1.60 17.45 -0.77
N ILE A 14 -1.11 17.40 -2.02
CA ILE A 14 -1.33 16.25 -2.92
C ILE A 14 -0.65 14.99 -2.36
N MET A 15 0.61 15.09 -1.95
CA MET A 15 1.34 13.95 -1.37
C MET A 15 0.66 13.43 -0.11
N PHE A 16 0.22 14.32 0.79
CA PHE A 16 -0.51 13.96 1.99
C PHE A 16 -1.86 13.28 1.68
N ALA A 17 -2.63 13.84 0.73
CA ALA A 17 -3.92 13.29 0.32
C ALA A 17 -3.82 11.87 -0.28
N ILE A 18 -2.65 11.52 -0.85
CA ILE A 18 -2.36 10.19 -1.39
C ILE A 18 -1.77 9.26 -0.31
N ALA A 19 -0.90 9.78 0.55
CA ALA A 19 -0.24 9.03 1.62
C ALA A 19 -1.23 8.48 2.64
N VAL A 20 -2.19 9.30 3.08
CA VAL A 20 -3.18 8.94 4.09
C VAL A 20 -4.02 7.71 3.69
N PRO A 21 -4.74 7.69 2.56
CA PRO A 21 -5.55 6.52 2.19
C PRO A 21 -4.69 5.26 2.00
N ALA A 22 -3.48 5.39 1.45
CA ALA A 22 -2.57 4.26 1.31
C ALA A 22 -2.13 3.68 2.67
N THR A 23 -1.82 4.54 3.66
CA THR A 23 -1.53 4.08 5.02
C THR A 23 -2.74 3.48 5.72
N LEU A 24 -3.93 4.04 5.52
CA LEU A 24 -5.15 3.50 6.12
C LEU A 24 -5.43 2.08 5.62
N ILE A 25 -5.27 1.84 4.31
CA ILE A 25 -5.42 0.52 3.70
C ILE A 25 -4.37 -0.46 4.26
N LEU A 26 -3.11 -0.05 4.36
CA LEU A 26 -2.09 -0.92 4.96
C LEU A 26 -2.33 -1.18 6.45
N PHE A 27 -2.86 -0.20 7.19
CA PHE A 27 -3.13 -0.31 8.61
C PHE A 27 -4.31 -1.24 8.89
N ILE A 28 -5.41 -1.15 8.12
CA ILE A 28 -6.52 -2.10 8.24
C ILE A 28 -6.05 -3.53 7.95
N PHE A 29 -5.22 -3.73 6.92
CA PHE A 29 -4.66 -5.05 6.64
C PHE A 29 -3.70 -5.54 7.72
N LEU A 30 -2.91 -4.65 8.32
CA LEU A 30 -2.07 -5.00 9.45
C LEU A 30 -2.90 -5.45 10.65
N ILE A 31 -4.04 -4.82 10.91
CA ILE A 31 -4.98 -5.24 11.96
C ILE A 31 -5.59 -6.62 11.64
N LEU A 32 -6.07 -6.82 10.40
CA LEU A 32 -6.66 -8.10 9.98
C LEU A 32 -5.64 -9.25 10.08
N MET A 33 -4.40 -9.00 9.68
CA MET A 33 -3.29 -9.96 9.80
C MET A 33 -3.01 -10.33 11.26
N ILE A 34 -3.11 -9.38 12.20
CA ILE A 34 -2.92 -9.64 13.63
C ILE A 34 -4.06 -10.49 14.20
N ILE A 35 -5.30 -10.31 13.72
CA ILE A 35 -6.48 -11.10 14.14
C ILE A 35 -6.43 -12.53 13.60
N GLY A 36 -5.57 -12.81 12.60
CA GLY A 36 -5.44 -14.14 12.00
C GLY A 36 -6.51 -14.44 10.96
N ILE A 37 -7.27 -13.44 10.51
CA ILE A 37 -7.94 -13.51 9.21
C ILE A 37 -6.81 -13.54 8.19
N ASP A 38 -6.76 -14.60 7.36
CA ASP A 38 -5.71 -14.74 6.38
C ASP A 38 -5.79 -13.58 5.38
N GLY A 39 -4.97 -12.55 5.63
CA GLY A 39 -4.91 -11.37 4.79
C GLY A 39 -4.31 -11.66 3.42
N SER A 40 -3.94 -12.91 3.13
CA SER A 40 -3.51 -13.35 1.80
C SER A 40 -4.57 -13.04 0.74
N ASP A 41 -5.85 -13.22 1.06
CA ASP A 41 -6.99 -12.90 0.17
C ASP A 41 -7.22 -11.39 0.05
N ALA A 42 -7.09 -10.65 1.16
CA ALA A 42 -7.21 -9.19 1.17
C ALA A 42 -6.13 -8.48 0.33
N PHE A 43 -4.93 -9.06 0.23
CA PHE A 43 -3.88 -8.59 -0.67
C PHE A 43 -4.03 -9.10 -2.11
N ALA A 44 -4.81 -10.16 -2.34
CA ALA A 44 -5.07 -10.73 -3.66
C ALA A 44 -6.04 -9.94 -4.53
N GLY A 45 -6.64 -8.89 -3.97
CA GLY A 45 -7.79 -8.25 -4.59
C GLY A 45 -9.05 -9.13 -4.51
N ASP A 46 -8.96 -10.24 -3.78
CA ASP A 46 -10.09 -11.08 -3.38
C ASP A 46 -10.57 -10.57 -2.03
N LEU A 47 -11.06 -9.33 -2.05
CA LEU A 47 -11.87 -8.81 -0.97
C LEU A 47 -13.26 -9.45 -1.09
N ASP A 48 -13.33 -10.78 -0.92
CA ASP A 48 -14.55 -11.49 -0.52
C ASP A 48 -14.80 -11.14 0.96
N VAL A 49 -14.96 -9.85 1.22
CA VAL A 49 -15.57 -9.43 2.47
C VAL A 49 -17.03 -9.75 2.29
N ASP A 50 -17.47 -10.86 2.89
CA ASP A 50 -18.87 -11.17 3.17
C ASP A 50 -19.41 -10.17 4.22
N LEU A 51 -19.18 -8.88 3.97
CA LEU A 51 -20.05 -7.83 4.44
C LEU A 51 -21.31 -8.04 3.61
N ASP A 52 -22.44 -8.30 4.28
CA ASP A 52 -23.78 -8.17 3.72
C ASP A 52 -23.97 -6.72 3.17
N ILE A 53 -23.32 -6.41 2.04
CA ILE A 53 -23.53 -5.23 1.22
C ILE A 53 -24.52 -5.68 0.16
N SER A 54 -25.69 -6.12 0.60
CA SER A 54 -26.77 -6.59 -0.27
C SER A 54 -27.43 -5.46 -1.08
N ASP A 55 -26.93 -4.22 -1.00
CA ASP A 55 -27.53 -3.02 -1.58
C ASP A 55 -26.62 -2.22 -2.55
N ILE A 56 -25.43 -2.72 -2.92
CA ILE A 56 -24.58 -2.10 -3.98
C ILE A 56 -24.64 -2.95 -5.26
N ASP A 57 -25.80 -2.92 -5.90
CA ASP A 57 -26.15 -3.72 -7.07
C ASP A 57 -25.71 -3.06 -8.41
N SER A 58 -24.43 -2.65 -8.54
CA SER A 58 -23.95 -2.13 -9.86
C SER A 58 -22.44 -2.08 -10.13
N ILE A 59 -21.55 -2.53 -9.23
CA ILE A 59 -20.12 -2.61 -9.57
C ILE A 59 -19.82 -4.05 -10.01
N ASN A 60 -20.03 -4.30 -11.30
CA ASN A 60 -19.63 -5.53 -11.99
C ASN A 60 -18.10 -5.62 -12.03
N VAL A 61 -17.47 -6.02 -10.92
CA VAL A 61 -16.07 -6.40 -10.88
C VAL A 61 -15.99 -7.85 -11.36
N GLU A 62 -15.84 -8.01 -12.68
CA GLU A 62 -15.64 -9.30 -13.33
C GLU A 62 -14.45 -10.04 -12.67
N PRO A 63 -14.59 -11.34 -12.34
CA PRO A 63 -13.60 -12.05 -11.53
C PRO A 63 -12.35 -12.34 -12.38
N ILE A 64 -11.32 -11.51 -12.21
CA ILE A 64 -9.98 -11.68 -12.80
C ILE A 64 -9.21 -12.67 -11.91
N THR A 65 -9.64 -13.92 -11.87
CA THR A 65 -9.15 -14.95 -10.92
C THR A 65 -7.86 -15.66 -11.35
N ASP A 66 -7.49 -15.64 -12.64
CA ASP A 66 -6.29 -16.35 -13.13
C ASP A 66 -4.96 -15.56 -13.05
N ILE A 67 -4.97 -14.29 -12.63
CA ILE A 67 -3.78 -13.45 -12.42
C ILE A 67 -3.50 -13.21 -10.91
N SER A 68 -4.26 -13.87 -10.04
CA SER A 68 -4.29 -13.60 -8.58
C SER A 68 -2.89 -13.59 -7.94
N GLY A 69 -2.05 -14.59 -8.21
CA GLY A 69 -0.68 -14.68 -7.66
C GLY A 69 0.26 -13.51 -8.01
N LEU A 70 0.17 -12.97 -9.23
CA LEU A 70 0.97 -11.82 -9.68
C LEU A 70 0.37 -10.48 -9.23
N ARG A 71 -0.96 -10.43 -9.08
CA ARG A 71 -1.71 -9.28 -8.54
C ARG A 71 -1.44 -9.04 -7.07
N ILE A 72 -1.34 -10.09 -6.26
CA ILE A 72 -1.02 -9.99 -4.82
C ILE A 72 0.24 -9.16 -4.59
N LEU A 73 1.32 -9.51 -5.30
CA LEU A 73 2.61 -8.84 -5.17
C LEU A 73 2.59 -7.42 -5.73
N THR A 74 1.83 -7.17 -6.81
CA THR A 74 1.76 -5.83 -7.42
C THR A 74 0.91 -4.87 -6.61
N ILE A 75 -0.22 -5.29 -6.03
CA ILE A 75 -1.07 -4.43 -5.19
C ILE A 75 -0.35 -4.09 -3.88
N ARG A 76 0.21 -5.09 -3.19
CA ARG A 76 0.95 -4.86 -1.94
C ARG A 76 2.20 -4.02 -2.16
N GLY A 77 2.93 -4.29 -3.24
CA GLY A 77 4.08 -3.48 -3.66
C GLY A 77 3.69 -2.04 -3.98
N ALA A 78 2.60 -1.83 -4.72
CA ALA A 78 2.12 -0.50 -5.10
C ALA A 78 1.64 0.33 -3.89
N LEU A 79 0.87 -0.28 -2.96
CA LEU A 79 0.41 0.40 -1.75
C LEU A 79 1.58 0.75 -0.83
N THR A 80 2.54 -0.16 -0.67
CA THR A 80 3.77 0.08 0.11
C THR A 80 4.61 1.19 -0.52
N PHE A 81 4.80 1.12 -1.84
CA PHE A 81 5.51 2.12 -2.63
C PHE A 81 4.90 3.51 -2.44
N LEU A 82 3.58 3.60 -2.63
CA LEU A 82 2.86 4.86 -2.65
C LEU A 82 2.73 5.46 -1.25
N SER A 83 2.52 4.64 -0.23
CA SER A 83 2.55 5.05 1.17
C SER A 83 3.90 5.65 1.56
N ILE A 84 4.99 4.89 1.42
CA ILE A 84 6.33 5.32 1.87
C ILE A 84 6.88 6.42 0.97
N GLY A 85 6.65 6.34 -0.34
CA GLY A 85 7.09 7.35 -1.28
C GLY A 85 6.40 8.69 -1.09
N ALA A 86 5.09 8.71 -0.83
CA ALA A 86 4.34 9.95 -0.61
C ALA A 86 4.68 10.61 0.74
N TRP A 87 4.85 9.83 1.81
CA TRP A 87 5.34 10.37 3.09
C TRP A 87 6.76 10.94 2.98
N MET A 88 7.65 10.25 2.25
CA MET A 88 9.01 10.75 2.03
C MET A 88 9.01 12.04 1.19
N ALA A 89 8.23 12.09 0.10
CA ALA A 89 8.11 13.30 -0.70
C ALA A 89 7.51 14.47 0.10
N TYR A 90 6.50 14.21 0.95
CA TYR A 90 5.88 15.20 1.82
C TYR A 90 6.87 15.82 2.81
N ILE A 91 7.66 14.99 3.51
CA ILE A 91 8.63 15.46 4.51
C ILE A 91 9.76 16.25 3.84
N LEU A 92 10.28 15.75 2.72
CA LEU A 92 11.44 16.33 2.05
C LEU A 92 11.13 17.64 1.32
N ASP A 93 9.88 17.96 1.00
CA ASP A 93 9.51 19.23 0.35
C ASP A 93 9.86 20.46 1.20
N ASN A 94 10.01 20.32 2.52
CA ASN A 94 10.45 21.42 3.39
C ASN A 94 11.97 21.69 3.33
N TYR A 95 12.76 20.71 2.88
CA TYR A 95 14.23 20.75 2.92
C TYR A 95 14.86 20.79 1.53
N LEU A 96 14.15 20.32 0.51
CA LEU A 96 14.61 20.22 -0.87
C LEU A 96 13.60 20.86 -1.81
N GLN A 97 14.08 21.18 -3.01
CA GLN A 97 13.22 21.59 -4.11
C GLN A 97 12.23 20.47 -4.48
N SER A 98 10.98 20.81 -4.73
CA SER A 98 9.86 19.84 -4.89
C SER A 98 10.13 18.74 -5.91
N TRP A 99 10.86 19.03 -7.00
CA TRP A 99 11.27 18.02 -7.98
C TRP A 99 12.22 16.96 -7.39
N LEU A 100 13.21 17.37 -6.58
CA LEU A 100 14.12 16.44 -5.92
C LEU A 100 13.41 15.64 -4.84
N ALA A 101 12.51 16.27 -4.07
CA ALA A 101 11.70 15.59 -3.07
C ALA A 101 10.84 14.48 -3.70
N GLY A 102 10.23 14.74 -4.86
CA GLY A 102 9.50 13.75 -5.64
C GLY A 102 10.37 12.58 -6.11
N LEU A 103 11.56 12.85 -6.67
CA LEU A 103 12.48 11.79 -7.12
C LEU A 103 12.95 10.89 -5.96
N ILE A 104 13.30 11.48 -4.82
CA ILE A 104 13.70 10.72 -3.64
C ILE A 104 12.52 9.91 -3.08
N GLY A 105 11.30 10.48 -3.12
CA GLY A 105 10.08 9.76 -2.78
C GLY A 105 9.86 8.52 -3.64
N ILE A 106 10.02 8.63 -4.96
CA ILE A 106 9.91 7.49 -5.89
C ILE A 106 10.96 6.43 -5.58
N ILE A 107 12.22 6.82 -5.38
CA ILE A 107 13.31 5.88 -5.06
C ILE A 107 13.02 5.17 -3.74
N SER A 108 12.63 5.92 -2.69
CA SER A 108 12.33 5.35 -1.38
C SER A 108 11.13 4.41 -1.42
N GLY A 109 10.09 4.76 -2.18
CA GLY A 109 8.94 3.88 -2.39
C GLY A 109 9.35 2.58 -3.10
N ALA A 110 10.21 2.67 -4.12
CA ALA A 110 10.66 1.49 -4.87
C ALA A 110 11.51 0.56 -3.99
N VAL A 111 12.41 1.12 -3.19
CA VAL A 111 13.20 0.38 -2.21
C VAL A 111 12.29 -0.32 -1.20
N ALA A 112 11.27 0.37 -0.69
CA ALA A 112 10.34 -0.22 0.26
C ALA A 112 9.52 -1.39 -0.33
N ALA A 113 9.00 -1.23 -1.55
CA ALA A 113 8.29 -2.30 -2.24
C ALA A 113 9.20 -3.52 -2.50
N PHE A 114 10.46 -3.27 -2.87
CA PHE A 114 11.45 -4.34 -3.06
C PHE A 114 11.77 -5.08 -1.75
N LEU A 115 11.91 -4.36 -0.63
CA LEU A 115 12.12 -4.96 0.69
C LEU A 115 10.96 -5.88 1.10
N VAL A 116 9.71 -5.46 0.84
CA VAL A 116 8.54 -6.31 1.10
C VAL A 116 8.56 -7.57 0.23
N ALA A 117 8.87 -7.46 -1.06
CA ALA A 117 9.01 -8.61 -1.94
C ALA A 117 10.10 -9.60 -1.46
N LEU A 118 11.21 -9.07 -0.96
CA LEU A 118 12.29 -9.88 -0.39
C LEU A 118 11.84 -10.61 0.88
N ALA A 119 11.09 -9.93 1.76
CA ALA A 119 10.57 -10.52 2.99
C ALA A 119 9.66 -11.74 2.72
N PHE A 120 8.78 -11.65 1.72
CA PHE A 120 7.96 -12.80 1.29
C PHE A 120 8.77 -13.93 0.68
N LYS A 121 9.76 -13.61 -0.14
CA LYS A 121 10.65 -14.63 -0.69
C LYS A 121 11.41 -15.36 0.42
N ALA A 122 11.79 -14.64 1.48
CA ALA A 122 12.47 -15.21 2.63
C ALA A 122 11.55 -16.13 3.45
N SER A 123 10.28 -15.78 3.66
CA SER A 123 9.34 -16.64 4.39
C SER A 123 9.11 -17.97 3.66
N LEU A 124 8.87 -17.92 2.34
CA LEU A 124 8.68 -19.10 1.50
C LEU A 124 9.92 -20.02 1.47
N ARG A 125 11.13 -19.44 1.61
CA ARG A 125 12.36 -20.22 1.69
C ARG A 125 12.46 -20.97 3.02
N LEU A 126 12.07 -20.33 4.13
CA LEU A 126 12.09 -20.95 5.45
C LEU A 126 11.06 -22.09 5.58
N GLU A 127 9.90 -21.97 4.91
CA GLU A 127 8.91 -23.05 4.83
C GLU A 127 9.45 -24.27 4.07
N ASN A 128 10.22 -24.06 3.00
CA ASN A 128 10.83 -25.17 2.23
C ASN A 128 12.00 -25.87 2.96
N GLU A 129 12.79 -25.14 3.76
CA GLU A 129 13.90 -25.73 4.53
C GLU A 129 13.43 -26.48 5.80
N GLY A 130 12.16 -26.33 6.19
CA GLY A 130 11.54 -27.06 7.32
C GLY A 130 10.88 -28.40 6.96
N ASN A 131 10.85 -28.81 5.69
CA ASN A 131 10.25 -30.07 5.22
C ASN A 131 11.29 -31.19 5.01
N ILE A 132 12.12 -31.44 6.03
CA ILE A 132 12.96 -32.65 6.16
C ILE A 132 12.72 -33.34 7.49
#